data_AF-A0A830HHI7-F1
#
_entry.id   AF-A0A830HHI7-F1
#
_cell.length_a   1.000
_cell.length_b   1.000
_cell.length_c   1.000
_cell.angle_alpha   90.00
_cell.angle_beta   90.00
_cell.angle_gamma   90.00
#
_symmetry.space_group_name_H-M   'P 1'
#
loop_
_entity.id
_entity.type
_entity.pdbx_description
1 polymer ?
#
loop_
_entity_poly.entity_id
_entity_poly.type
_entity_poly.pdbx_seq_one_letter_code
_entity_poly.pdbx_strand_id
1 'polypeptide(L)'
;MKNVGTDTAPVFLPGLDVHADGAPIDVQPGYNALQGPAEARYGFVQPTAVDWDNDGDNDLLVSDARGAHVVFMNSCGPRNAAVAADPNSPCAKGVPMLGPALPLYSDGLEVHGPWRVKPAAARFNGRMVYMTLDDANEVHAYYRVDSQNLKDAGKVRLRTGKPIKVHRMTGPAIGRVSLILTDFDCDGVLDLLMAVPKHASVPEPDAGLPTAQGVPGSVLLFLRGKRESAGELPRFRHPEIIHYNGIPLMLGKEDGSAAVVNFGSTSGPHILGAEEGGRFVYYERKQLSCESYNRFPENKRGASSSVVSELAMPPPAAAHALTKRASSKAVAAWLSGVGDVSGRRAAAVAASEILSSESGGRASAVSLDDTDASDAAASSLARANSDNLAGVGGFFAGIGATLVLLGVARLSKPHVTPYLPRFVRSRGAPNERTA
;
A
#
# COMPACT_ATOMS: atom_id res chain seq x y z
N MET A 1 -8.59 -6.71 4.92
CA MET A 1 -9.69 -7.50 4.30
C MET A 1 -9.08 -8.42 3.26
N LYS A 2 -9.49 -9.68 3.18
CA LYS A 2 -8.99 -10.66 2.19
C LYS A 2 -10.06 -10.89 1.12
N ASN A 3 -9.70 -10.82 -0.17
CA ASN A 3 -10.56 -11.31 -1.25
C ASN A 3 -10.54 -12.85 -1.23
N VAL A 4 -11.71 -13.48 -1.13
CA VAL A 4 -11.93 -14.93 -1.28
C VAL A 4 -12.79 -15.26 -2.51
N GLY A 5 -13.19 -14.24 -3.27
CA GLY A 5 -13.79 -14.39 -4.60
C GLY A 5 -12.72 -14.38 -5.70
N THR A 6 -13.12 -14.04 -6.91
CA THR A 6 -12.19 -13.81 -8.04
C THR A 6 -11.94 -12.31 -8.22
N ASP A 7 -11.01 -11.92 -9.08
CA ASP A 7 -10.87 -10.50 -9.45
C ASP A 7 -12.09 -9.99 -10.23
N THR A 8 -12.78 -10.84 -10.99
CA THR A 8 -14.01 -10.46 -11.72
C THR A 8 -15.26 -10.42 -10.85
N ALA A 9 -15.25 -11.11 -9.70
CA ALA A 9 -16.33 -11.20 -8.73
C ALA A 9 -15.74 -11.27 -7.31
N PRO A 10 -15.26 -10.13 -6.77
CA PRO A 10 -14.57 -10.11 -5.49
C PRO A 10 -15.55 -10.31 -4.33
N VAL A 11 -15.10 -11.04 -3.32
CA VAL A 11 -15.83 -11.29 -2.07
C VAL A 11 -14.87 -11.01 -0.92
N PHE A 12 -15.07 -9.92 -0.19
CA PHE A 12 -14.17 -9.54 0.89
C PHE A 12 -14.63 -10.10 2.24
N LEU A 13 -13.72 -10.83 2.90
CA LEU A 13 -13.85 -11.12 4.32
C LEU A 13 -13.63 -9.85 5.16
N PRO A 14 -14.10 -9.82 6.42
CA PRO A 14 -13.85 -8.74 7.36
C PRO A 14 -12.39 -8.27 7.44
N GLY A 15 -12.20 -7.09 8.03
CA GLY A 15 -10.87 -6.62 8.42
C GLY A 15 -10.19 -7.62 9.35
N LEU A 16 -8.88 -7.77 9.16
CA LEU A 16 -7.97 -8.44 10.08
C LEU A 16 -6.86 -7.44 10.38
N ASP A 17 -6.32 -7.48 11.59
CA ASP A 17 -5.16 -6.67 11.94
C ASP A 17 -3.96 -7.07 11.08
N VAL A 18 -3.15 -6.09 10.70
CA VAL A 18 -1.87 -6.31 10.02
C VAL A 18 -0.80 -6.33 11.12
N HIS A 19 -0.01 -7.40 11.17
CA HIS A 19 1.05 -7.58 12.15
C HIS A 19 2.42 -7.30 11.55
N ALA A 20 3.32 -6.77 12.38
CA ALA A 20 4.75 -6.59 12.14
C ALA A 20 5.52 -7.11 13.35
N ASP A 21 6.56 -7.92 13.14
CA ASP A 21 7.36 -8.55 14.20
C ASP A 21 6.49 -9.27 15.27
N GLY A 22 5.42 -9.92 14.81
CA GLY A 22 4.43 -10.64 15.63
C GLY A 22 3.34 -9.77 16.28
N ALA A 23 3.51 -8.45 16.39
CA ALA A 23 2.55 -7.55 17.03
C ALA A 23 1.67 -6.80 16.01
N PRO A 24 0.41 -6.43 16.34
CA PRO A 24 -0.40 -5.55 15.48
C PRO A 24 0.29 -4.19 15.23
N ILE A 25 0.19 -3.66 14.01
CA ILE A 25 0.63 -2.31 13.67
C ILE A 25 -0.37 -1.30 14.24
N ASP A 26 -0.19 -0.93 15.51
CA ASP A 26 -0.97 0.10 16.21
C ASP A 26 -0.09 1.33 16.48
N VAL A 27 -0.30 2.40 15.70
CA VAL A 27 0.40 3.67 15.90
C VAL A 27 -0.43 4.59 16.79
N GLN A 28 0.15 5.06 17.89
CA GLN A 28 -0.46 6.05 18.76
C GLN A 28 0.50 7.25 18.94
N PRO A 29 0.14 8.48 18.52
CA PRO A 29 1.01 9.66 18.68
C PRO A 29 1.16 10.12 20.14
N GLY A 30 0.32 9.64 21.05
CA GLY A 30 0.35 10.01 22.47
C GLY A 30 0.09 11.50 22.69
N TYR A 31 0.71 12.08 23.72
CA TYR A 31 0.59 13.50 24.03
C TYR A 31 1.21 14.44 22.98
N ASN A 32 1.90 13.89 21.97
CA ASN A 32 2.46 14.65 20.84
C ASN A 32 1.48 14.77 19.65
N ALA A 33 0.24 14.30 19.79
CA ALA A 33 -0.80 14.45 18.77
C ALA A 33 -1.06 15.92 18.42
N LEU A 34 -1.07 16.25 17.12
CA LEU A 34 -1.18 17.64 16.65
C LEU A 34 -2.49 18.35 17.05
N GLN A 35 -3.58 17.59 17.23
CA GLN A 35 -4.88 18.09 17.71
C GLN A 35 -5.02 18.03 19.24
N GLY A 36 -3.95 17.69 19.96
CA GLY A 36 -3.93 17.55 21.41
C GLY A 36 -4.44 16.19 21.94
N PRO A 37 -4.57 16.05 23.28
CA PRO A 37 -4.71 14.74 23.93
C PRO A 37 -5.95 13.91 23.54
N ALA A 38 -6.98 14.52 22.96
CA ALA A 38 -8.16 13.81 22.47
C ALA A 38 -7.84 12.87 21.30
N GLU A 39 -6.85 13.22 20.45
CA GLU A 39 -6.39 12.38 19.34
C GLU A 39 -5.16 11.53 19.70
N ALA A 40 -4.80 11.40 20.99
CA ALA A 40 -3.58 10.70 21.43
C ALA A 40 -3.49 9.21 21.00
N ARG A 41 -4.63 8.59 20.70
CA ARG A 41 -4.75 7.21 20.20
C ARG A 41 -5.05 7.10 18.71
N TYR A 42 -5.14 8.22 17.99
CA TYR A 42 -5.50 8.21 16.59
C TYR A 42 -4.23 8.22 15.74
N GLY A 43 -3.82 7.03 15.31
CA GLY A 43 -2.60 6.85 14.52
C GLY A 43 -2.62 7.48 13.14
N PHE A 44 -3.80 7.66 12.54
CA PHE A 44 -3.99 8.14 11.16
C PHE A 44 -2.98 7.53 10.17
N VAL A 45 -2.83 6.20 10.27
CA VAL A 45 -1.91 5.40 9.48
C VAL A 45 -2.30 5.50 8.01
N GLN A 46 -1.34 5.87 7.17
CA GLN A 46 -1.51 6.05 5.73
C GLN A 46 -0.59 5.08 4.98
N PRO A 47 -1.06 3.86 4.68
CA PRO A 47 -0.25 2.81 4.08
C PRO A 47 -0.24 2.85 2.55
N THR A 48 0.93 2.56 1.99
CA THR A 48 1.15 2.28 0.57
C THR A 48 1.93 0.98 0.42
N ALA A 49 1.32 0.01 -0.26
CA ALA A 49 1.96 -1.27 -0.56
C ALA A 49 2.64 -1.22 -1.93
N VAL A 50 3.90 -1.63 -1.99
CA VAL A 50 4.70 -1.69 -3.23
C VAL A 50 5.87 -2.66 -3.02
N ASP A 51 6.30 -3.33 -4.09
CA ASP A 51 7.60 -4.04 -4.14
C ASP A 51 8.74 -3.02 -4.00
N TRP A 52 9.09 -2.68 -2.75
CA TRP A 52 9.99 -1.59 -2.43
C TRP A 52 11.42 -2.03 -2.65
N ASP A 53 11.77 -3.23 -2.19
CA ASP A 53 13.12 -3.74 -2.36
C ASP A 53 13.45 -4.35 -3.74
N ASN A 54 12.43 -4.71 -4.52
CA ASN A 54 12.48 -5.47 -5.79
C ASN A 54 12.74 -6.97 -5.58
N ASP A 55 12.23 -7.59 -4.52
CA ASP A 55 12.22 -9.04 -4.32
C ASP A 55 11.02 -9.75 -4.98
N GLY A 56 9.91 -9.04 -5.20
CA GLY A 56 8.71 -9.55 -5.85
C GLY A 56 7.53 -9.86 -4.91
N ASP A 57 7.60 -9.61 -3.61
CA ASP A 57 6.39 -9.28 -2.84
C ASP A 57 6.16 -7.77 -2.71
N ASN A 58 5.11 -7.35 -1.99
CA ASN A 58 4.89 -5.95 -1.67
C ASN A 58 5.23 -5.70 -0.20
N ASP A 59 6.15 -4.77 0.02
CA ASP A 59 6.45 -4.15 1.30
C ASP A 59 5.36 -3.13 1.69
N LEU A 60 5.38 -2.70 2.96
CA LEU A 60 4.43 -1.71 3.47
C LEU A 60 5.14 -0.42 3.86
N LEU A 61 5.01 0.62 3.03
CA LEU A 61 5.42 1.98 3.36
C LEU A 61 4.30 2.67 4.14
N VAL A 62 4.63 3.33 5.25
CA VAL A 62 3.66 3.98 6.13
C VAL A 62 4.11 5.40 6.47
N SER A 63 3.17 6.33 6.40
CA SER A 63 3.21 7.59 7.15
C SER A 63 2.08 7.63 8.18
N ASP A 64 2.16 8.47 9.20
CA ASP A 64 1.18 8.50 10.29
C ASP A 64 0.94 9.90 10.90
N ALA A 65 0.17 9.94 11.99
CA ALA A 65 -0.18 11.15 12.74
C ALA A 65 1.01 11.97 13.27
N ARG A 66 2.19 11.35 13.40
CA ARG A 66 3.44 11.97 13.88
C ARG A 66 4.22 12.63 12.74
N GLY A 67 3.85 12.40 11.48
CA GLY A 67 4.62 12.81 10.30
C GLY A 67 5.82 11.91 9.98
N ALA A 68 6.05 10.86 10.78
CA ALA A 68 7.13 9.91 10.56
C ALA A 68 6.87 9.05 9.31
N HIS A 69 7.94 8.71 8.57
CA HIS A 69 7.90 7.82 7.42
C HIS A 69 8.72 6.55 7.70
N VAL A 70 8.07 5.39 7.62
CA VAL A 70 8.67 4.07 7.88
C VAL A 70 8.36 3.08 6.75
N VAL A 71 9.18 2.04 6.65
CA VAL A 71 8.89 0.83 5.86
C VAL A 71 8.82 -0.38 6.79
N PHE A 72 7.93 -1.31 6.47
CA PHE A 72 7.95 -2.66 7.01
C PHE A 72 8.27 -3.60 5.85
N MET A 73 9.44 -4.24 5.92
CA MET A 73 9.89 -5.20 4.91
C MET A 73 9.03 -6.46 5.00
N ASN A 74 8.51 -6.93 3.87
CA ASN A 74 7.80 -8.20 3.79
C ASN A 74 8.79 -9.33 3.46
N SER A 75 8.35 -10.57 3.61
CA SER A 75 9.19 -11.76 3.46
C SER A 75 8.40 -12.99 3.01
N CYS A 76 7.27 -12.76 2.33
CA CYS A 76 6.44 -13.79 1.72
C CYS A 76 6.73 -13.98 0.22
N GLY A 77 7.63 -13.19 -0.35
CA GLY A 77 7.94 -13.15 -1.76
C GLY A 77 8.74 -14.32 -2.32
N PRO A 78 8.92 -14.37 -3.65
CA PRO A 78 9.60 -15.47 -4.34
C PRO A 78 11.03 -15.71 -3.86
N ARG A 79 11.73 -14.68 -3.36
CA ARG A 79 13.09 -14.83 -2.81
C ARG A 79 13.11 -15.55 -1.47
N ASN A 80 12.00 -15.54 -0.75
CA ASN A 80 11.80 -16.20 0.53
C ASN A 80 10.90 -17.44 0.37
N ALA A 81 10.98 -18.14 -0.77
CA ALA A 81 10.11 -19.28 -1.11
C ALA A 81 10.02 -20.38 -0.03
N ALA A 82 11.07 -20.59 0.77
CA ALA A 82 11.03 -21.53 1.90
C ALA A 82 10.01 -21.12 3.00
N VAL A 83 9.88 -19.81 3.26
CA VAL A 83 8.90 -19.23 4.21
C VAL A 83 7.49 -19.31 3.64
N ALA A 84 7.32 -19.12 2.33
CA ALA A 84 6.05 -19.28 1.64
C ALA A 84 5.60 -20.74 1.53
N ALA A 85 6.54 -21.69 1.52
CA ALA A 85 6.29 -23.12 1.39
C ALA A 85 5.97 -23.83 2.73
N ASP A 86 6.28 -23.24 3.88
CA ASP A 86 5.84 -23.79 5.18
C ASP A 86 4.30 -23.62 5.32
N PRO A 87 3.51 -24.71 5.38
CA PRO A 87 2.05 -24.62 5.50
C PRO A 87 1.57 -23.95 6.80
N ASN A 88 2.43 -23.84 7.81
CA ASN A 88 2.12 -23.16 9.07
C ASN A 88 2.32 -21.65 8.98
N SER A 89 3.18 -21.17 8.08
CA SER A 89 3.52 -19.76 7.87
C SER A 89 2.29 -18.88 7.58
N PRO A 90 2.29 -17.60 8.01
CA PRO A 90 1.31 -16.61 7.54
C PRO A 90 1.28 -16.49 6.01
N CYS A 91 2.45 -16.61 5.36
CA CYS A 91 2.61 -16.46 3.92
C CYS A 91 1.79 -17.50 3.13
N ALA A 92 1.83 -18.77 3.54
CA ALA A 92 1.04 -19.85 2.92
C ALA A 92 -0.49 -19.62 3.02
N LYS A 93 -0.93 -18.76 3.94
CA LYS A 93 -2.35 -18.38 4.14
C LYS A 93 -2.70 -17.07 3.41
N GLY A 94 -1.75 -16.45 2.71
CA GLY A 94 -1.91 -15.16 2.03
C GLY A 94 -1.95 -13.97 3.01
N VAL A 95 -1.22 -14.06 4.13
CA VAL A 95 -1.02 -12.98 5.10
C VAL A 95 0.45 -12.55 5.01
N PRO A 96 0.78 -11.26 4.84
CA PRO A 96 2.17 -10.81 4.75
C PRO A 96 2.91 -11.04 6.07
N MET A 97 4.20 -11.33 5.98
CA MET A 97 5.08 -11.49 7.14
C MET A 97 6.02 -10.28 7.20
N LEU A 98 5.53 -9.24 7.85
CA LEU A 98 6.22 -7.96 7.97
C LEU A 98 7.24 -8.00 9.12
N GLY A 99 8.46 -7.55 8.82
CA GLY A 99 9.50 -7.26 9.82
C GLY A 99 9.17 -6.02 10.65
N PRO A 100 10.09 -5.56 11.52
CA PRO A 100 9.89 -4.37 12.35
C PRO A 100 9.76 -3.09 11.53
N ALA A 101 9.22 -2.03 12.16
CA ALA A 101 9.17 -0.70 11.57
C ALA A 101 10.59 -0.13 11.40
N LEU A 102 10.99 0.13 10.15
CA LEU A 102 12.28 0.71 9.81
C LEU A 102 12.09 2.17 9.36
N PRO A 103 12.64 3.19 10.05
CA PRO A 103 12.57 4.57 9.59
C PRO A 103 13.25 4.75 8.23
N LEU A 104 12.67 5.64 7.41
CA LEU A 104 13.29 6.09 6.17
C LEU A 104 14.20 7.29 6.45
N TYR A 105 15.37 7.33 5.82
CA TYR A 105 16.37 8.38 6.01
C TYR A 105 16.70 9.10 4.69
N SER A 106 16.96 10.40 4.73
CA SER A 106 17.58 11.16 3.64
C SER A 106 18.73 11.98 4.21
N ASP A 107 19.91 11.88 3.59
CA ASP A 107 21.16 12.52 4.06
C ASP A 107 21.48 12.31 5.56
N GLY A 108 21.12 11.14 6.09
CA GLY A 108 21.33 10.75 7.49
C GLY A 108 20.30 11.27 8.49
N LEU A 109 19.28 12.01 8.04
CA LEU A 109 18.14 12.45 8.86
C LEU A 109 16.92 11.60 8.57
N GLU A 110 16.11 11.31 9.59
CA GLU A 110 14.80 10.67 9.38
C GLU A 110 13.92 11.56 8.49
N VAL A 111 13.21 10.94 7.54
CA VAL A 111 12.24 11.65 6.72
C VAL A 111 10.97 11.86 7.54
N HIS A 112 10.67 13.13 7.81
CA HIS A 112 9.44 13.59 8.42
C HIS A 112 8.73 14.56 7.47
N GLY A 113 7.42 14.39 7.34
CA GLY A 113 6.56 15.26 6.54
C GLY A 113 5.33 15.72 7.33
N PRO A 114 4.39 16.44 6.70
CA PRO A 114 3.10 16.71 7.30
C PRO A 114 2.35 15.43 7.66
N TRP A 115 1.73 15.42 8.84
CA TRP A 115 0.87 14.33 9.31
C TRP A 115 -0.25 13.92 8.33
N ARG A 116 -0.68 12.66 8.40
CA ARG A 116 -1.76 12.09 7.56
C ARG A 116 -1.52 12.23 6.04
N VAL A 117 -0.30 12.08 5.54
CA VAL A 117 -0.01 12.03 4.10
C VAL A 117 0.25 10.59 3.66
N LYS A 118 -0.60 10.01 2.80
CA LYS A 118 -0.26 8.71 2.17
C LYS A 118 0.80 8.96 1.11
N PRO A 119 2.01 8.40 1.26
CA PRO A 119 3.06 8.57 0.28
C PRO A 119 2.73 7.77 -0.98
N ALA A 120 3.10 8.27 -2.15
CA ALA A 120 3.09 7.44 -3.35
C ALA A 120 4.46 6.79 -3.53
N ALA A 121 4.47 5.53 -3.97
CA ALA A 121 5.70 4.86 -4.36
C ALA A 121 5.47 4.04 -5.62
N ALA A 122 6.36 4.18 -6.60
CA ALA A 122 6.29 3.46 -7.88
C ALA A 122 7.64 3.44 -8.60
N ARG A 123 7.86 2.42 -9.45
CA ARG A 123 9.02 2.37 -10.34
C ARG A 123 8.84 3.33 -11.52
N PHE A 124 9.70 4.34 -11.63
CA PHE A 124 9.75 5.28 -12.74
C PHE A 124 11.15 5.31 -13.37
N ASN A 125 11.23 5.16 -14.69
CA ASN A 125 12.49 5.14 -15.46
C ASN A 125 13.59 4.25 -14.81
N GLY A 126 13.19 3.05 -14.38
CA GLY A 126 14.06 2.04 -13.78
C GLY A 126 14.36 2.21 -12.27
N ARG A 127 14.00 3.34 -11.65
CA ARG A 127 14.23 3.62 -10.21
C ARG A 127 12.94 3.59 -9.42
N MET A 128 13.00 3.19 -8.15
CA MET A 128 11.87 3.38 -7.24
C MET A 128 11.84 4.84 -6.79
N VAL A 129 10.71 5.51 -7.01
CA VAL A 129 10.45 6.88 -6.59
C VAL A 129 9.49 6.84 -5.41
N TYR A 130 9.80 7.60 -4.36
CA TYR A 130 8.95 7.84 -3.19
C TYR A 130 8.50 9.30 -3.20
N MET A 131 7.21 9.57 -3.03
CA MET A 131 6.67 10.93 -2.96
C MET A 131 5.86 11.16 -1.69
N THR A 132 6.08 12.30 -1.06
CA THR A 132 5.32 12.81 0.09
C THR A 132 5.16 14.33 -0.05
N LEU A 133 4.68 15.01 0.99
CA LEU A 133 4.72 16.47 1.08
C LEU A 133 5.93 16.92 1.91
N ASP A 134 6.56 18.01 1.50
CA ASP A 134 7.59 18.68 2.28
C ASP A 134 7.06 19.83 3.16
N ASP A 135 7.97 20.51 3.85
CA ASP A 135 7.72 21.66 4.73
C ASP A 135 7.10 22.88 4.03
N ALA A 136 7.28 23.00 2.71
CA ALA A 136 6.64 24.02 1.88
C ALA A 136 5.24 23.62 1.40
N ASN A 137 4.70 22.48 1.86
CA ASN A 137 3.41 21.90 1.45
C ASN A 137 3.37 21.55 -0.05
N GLU A 138 4.52 21.22 -0.62
CA GLU A 138 4.68 20.84 -2.02
C GLU A 138 4.96 19.35 -2.15
N VAL A 139 4.50 18.74 -3.24
CA VAL A 139 4.81 17.34 -3.54
C VAL A 139 6.31 17.23 -3.82
N HIS A 140 6.99 16.43 -3.00
CA HIS A 140 8.43 16.22 -3.03
C HIS A 140 8.73 14.76 -3.36
N ALA A 141 9.77 14.51 -4.16
CA ALA A 141 10.17 13.17 -4.52
C ALA A 141 11.58 12.83 -4.02
N TYR A 142 11.77 11.55 -3.72
CA TYR A 142 13.04 10.94 -3.37
C TYR A 142 13.24 9.69 -4.23
N TYR A 143 14.49 9.38 -4.56
CA TYR A 143 14.86 8.08 -5.12
C TYR A 143 15.26 7.14 -3.99
N ARG A 144 14.76 5.91 -4.02
CA ARG A 144 15.26 4.84 -3.14
C ARG A 144 16.75 4.57 -3.45
N VAL A 145 17.57 4.46 -2.41
CA VAL A 145 18.97 4.00 -2.48
C VAL A 145 19.07 2.54 -2.03
N ASP A 146 18.50 2.22 -0.87
CA ASP A 146 18.37 0.87 -0.33
C ASP A 146 17.02 0.74 0.43
N SER A 147 16.86 -0.25 1.30
CA SER A 147 15.58 -0.47 2.01
C SER A 147 15.20 0.68 2.95
N GLN A 148 16.14 1.45 3.50
CA GLN A 148 15.86 2.58 4.40
C GLN A 148 16.33 3.93 3.88
N ASN A 149 17.41 3.96 3.10
CA ASN A 149 18.00 5.21 2.64
C ASN A 149 17.36 5.70 1.34
N LEU A 150 17.04 6.98 1.36
CA LEU A 150 16.52 7.78 0.27
C LEU A 150 17.54 8.84 -0.14
N LYS A 151 17.46 9.24 -1.39
CA LYS A 151 18.18 10.39 -1.94
C LYS A 151 17.18 11.41 -2.42
N ASP A 152 17.31 12.66 -1.97
CA ASP A 152 16.55 13.80 -2.48
C ASP A 152 16.60 13.85 -4.02
N ALA A 153 15.42 13.90 -4.65
CA ALA A 153 15.23 14.11 -6.08
C ALA A 153 14.56 15.47 -6.40
N GLY A 154 14.08 16.18 -5.39
CA GLY A 154 13.50 17.51 -5.45
C GLY A 154 12.00 17.56 -5.68
N LYS A 155 11.51 18.80 -5.85
CA LYS A 155 10.09 19.12 -6.05
C LYS A 155 9.52 18.46 -7.31
N VAL A 156 8.39 17.78 -7.14
CA VAL A 156 7.54 17.32 -8.24
C VAL A 156 6.81 18.52 -8.83
N ARG A 157 6.71 18.55 -10.17
CA ARG A 157 6.28 19.75 -10.92
C ARG A 157 5.19 19.45 -11.92
N LEU A 158 4.38 20.47 -12.20
CA LEU A 158 3.55 20.50 -13.38
C LEU A 158 4.42 20.56 -14.65
N ARG A 159 3.85 20.20 -15.80
CA ARG A 159 4.47 20.39 -17.13
C ARG A 159 4.83 21.86 -17.42
N THR A 160 4.22 22.82 -16.71
CA THR A 160 4.55 24.25 -16.76
C THR A 160 5.80 24.63 -15.96
N GLY A 161 6.38 23.71 -15.20
CA GLY A 161 7.54 23.94 -14.33
C GLY A 161 7.21 24.41 -12.91
N LYS A 162 5.95 24.83 -12.62
CA LYS A 162 5.51 25.14 -11.25
C LYS A 162 5.57 23.90 -10.35
N PRO A 163 6.01 24.00 -9.08
CA PRO A 163 5.84 22.92 -8.11
C PRO A 163 4.35 22.68 -7.81
N ILE A 164 4.01 21.49 -7.34
CA ILE A 164 2.63 21.14 -6.97
C ILE A 164 2.43 21.44 -5.48
N LYS A 165 1.92 22.63 -5.14
CA LYS A 165 1.52 22.96 -3.75
C LYS A 165 0.12 22.42 -3.47
N VAL A 166 -0.12 21.95 -2.26
CA VAL A 166 -1.34 21.19 -1.94
C VAL A 166 -2.34 21.97 -1.08
N HIS A 167 -1.86 22.88 -0.24
CA HIS A 167 -2.68 23.62 0.71
C HIS A 167 -2.48 25.13 0.59
N ARG A 168 -3.59 25.86 0.69
CA ARG A 168 -3.61 27.32 0.93
C ARG A 168 -3.61 27.70 2.41
N MET A 169 -3.97 26.75 3.27
CA MET A 169 -4.01 26.92 4.73
C MET A 169 -2.68 26.49 5.36
N THR A 170 -2.46 26.92 6.60
CA THR A 170 -1.24 26.63 7.37
C THR A 170 -1.52 25.80 8.63
N GLY A 171 -0.45 25.34 9.29
CA GLY A 171 -0.53 24.56 10.52
C GLY A 171 -1.33 23.26 10.35
N PRO A 172 -2.25 22.92 11.27
CA PRO A 172 -2.93 21.62 11.27
C PRO A 172 -3.89 21.38 10.10
N ALA A 173 -4.09 22.34 9.19
CA ALA A 173 -4.85 22.12 7.96
C ALA A 173 -4.06 21.34 6.90
N ILE A 174 -2.72 21.47 6.92
CA ILE A 174 -1.77 20.79 6.05
C ILE A 174 -1.82 19.27 6.31
N GLY A 175 -1.48 18.47 5.31
CA GLY A 175 -1.57 17.01 5.36
C GLY A 175 -2.92 16.52 4.87
N ARG A 176 -3.40 15.38 5.39
CA ARG A 176 -4.68 14.74 5.01
C ARG A 176 -4.82 14.46 3.51
N VAL A 177 -3.74 14.03 2.87
CA VAL A 177 -3.65 13.89 1.41
C VAL A 177 -3.22 12.48 1.08
N SER A 178 -3.92 11.82 0.17
CA SER A 178 -3.47 10.52 -0.34
C SER A 178 -2.88 10.63 -1.74
N LEU A 179 -1.58 10.40 -1.89
CA LEU A 179 -0.90 10.34 -3.18
C LEU A 179 -0.90 8.90 -3.72
N ILE A 180 -1.13 8.74 -5.03
CA ILE A 180 -1.01 7.44 -5.72
C ILE A 180 -0.35 7.67 -7.08
N LEU A 181 0.73 6.93 -7.37
CA LEU A 181 1.35 6.88 -8.69
C LEU A 181 0.93 5.60 -9.41
N THR A 182 0.31 5.73 -10.59
CA THR A 182 -0.10 4.59 -11.40
C THR A 182 -0.38 5.04 -12.83
N ASP A 183 -0.33 4.14 -13.82
CA ASP A 183 -0.82 4.40 -15.17
C ASP A 183 -2.36 4.39 -15.14
N PHE A 184 -2.96 5.52 -14.74
CA PHE A 184 -4.39 5.59 -14.47
C PHE A 184 -5.20 5.83 -15.74
N ASP A 185 -4.63 6.41 -16.80
CA ASP A 185 -5.29 6.54 -18.11
C ASP A 185 -4.84 5.52 -19.17
N CYS A 186 -4.10 4.48 -18.78
CA CYS A 186 -3.67 3.36 -19.63
C CYS A 186 -2.85 3.79 -20.87
N ASP A 187 -2.15 4.92 -20.80
CA ASP A 187 -1.26 5.39 -21.89
C ASP A 187 0.20 4.92 -21.74
N GLY A 188 0.49 4.15 -20.68
CA GLY A 188 1.82 3.60 -20.37
C GLY A 188 2.74 4.60 -19.69
N VAL A 189 2.20 5.58 -18.97
CA VAL A 189 2.91 6.62 -18.21
C VAL A 189 2.31 6.70 -16.81
N LEU A 190 3.13 6.88 -15.77
CA LEU A 190 2.60 7.11 -14.43
C LEU A 190 1.92 8.49 -14.34
N ASP A 191 0.63 8.47 -14.04
CA ASP A 191 -0.18 9.58 -13.55
C ASP A 191 -0.04 9.73 -12.03
N LEU A 192 -0.45 10.89 -11.52
CA LEU A 192 -0.60 11.14 -10.09
C LEU A 192 -2.09 11.32 -9.76
N LEU A 193 -2.63 10.45 -8.91
CA LEU A 193 -3.91 10.67 -8.26
C LEU A 193 -3.68 11.29 -6.88
N MET A 194 -4.56 12.21 -6.50
CA MET A 194 -4.50 12.86 -5.18
C MET A 194 -5.90 12.91 -4.54
N ALA A 195 -6.13 12.13 -3.49
CA ALA A 195 -7.29 12.39 -2.62
C ALA A 195 -6.95 13.57 -1.71
N VAL A 196 -7.77 14.61 -1.71
CA VAL A 196 -7.51 15.86 -0.98
C VAL A 196 -8.78 16.40 -0.32
N PRO A 197 -8.70 17.03 0.86
CA PRO A 197 -9.87 17.52 1.58
C PRO A 197 -10.45 18.77 0.91
N LYS A 198 -11.69 19.12 1.27
CA LYS A 198 -12.43 20.28 0.70
C LYS A 198 -11.65 21.62 0.74
N HIS A 199 -10.71 21.77 1.69
CA HIS A 199 -9.96 23.00 1.94
C HIS A 199 -8.55 23.01 1.32
N ALA A 200 -8.17 21.92 0.64
CA ALA A 200 -6.98 21.88 -0.20
C ALA A 200 -7.13 22.80 -1.42
N SER A 201 -5.99 23.17 -2.00
CA SER A 201 -5.91 24.05 -3.16
C SER A 201 -4.71 23.63 -4.01
N VAL A 202 -4.92 22.59 -4.82
CA VAL A 202 -3.92 21.99 -5.72
C VAL A 202 -4.07 22.58 -7.11
N PRO A 203 -3.02 23.08 -7.78
CA PRO A 203 -1.60 23.03 -7.42
C PRO A 203 -1.08 24.34 -6.78
N GLU A 204 -1.96 25.33 -6.53
CA GLU A 204 -1.58 26.66 -6.04
C GLU A 204 -2.70 27.32 -5.19
N PRO A 205 -2.36 28.18 -4.20
CA PRO A 205 -3.28 28.57 -3.13
C PRO A 205 -4.58 29.24 -3.56
N ASP A 206 -4.53 30.09 -4.58
CA ASP A 206 -5.62 31.01 -4.92
C ASP A 206 -6.61 30.46 -5.96
N ALA A 207 -6.15 29.53 -6.81
CA ALA A 207 -6.91 28.98 -7.93
C ALA A 207 -6.95 27.44 -7.95
N GLY A 208 -6.44 26.77 -6.91
CA GLY A 208 -6.34 25.33 -6.83
C GLY A 208 -7.64 24.61 -6.42
N LEU A 209 -7.72 23.34 -6.81
CA LEU A 209 -8.83 22.44 -6.53
C LEU A 209 -8.67 21.74 -5.16
N PRO A 210 -9.78 21.36 -4.50
CA PRO A 210 -11.17 21.62 -4.85
C PRO A 210 -11.65 23.05 -4.56
N THR A 211 -10.93 23.82 -3.72
CA THR A 211 -11.40 25.11 -3.19
C THR A 211 -11.90 26.07 -4.28
N ALA A 212 -11.19 26.21 -5.40
CA ALA A 212 -11.55 27.14 -6.47
C ALA A 212 -12.87 26.82 -7.19
N GLN A 213 -13.36 25.57 -7.11
CA GLN A 213 -14.66 25.15 -7.64
C GLN A 213 -15.75 25.06 -6.56
N GLY A 214 -15.43 25.37 -5.30
CA GLY A 214 -16.42 25.39 -4.21
C GLY A 214 -17.00 24.01 -3.85
N VAL A 215 -16.32 22.91 -4.20
CA VAL A 215 -16.82 21.55 -3.95
C VAL A 215 -16.88 21.29 -2.43
N PRO A 216 -18.00 20.79 -1.89
CA PRO A 216 -18.25 20.78 -0.44
C PRO A 216 -17.51 19.69 0.36
N GLY A 217 -16.77 18.79 -0.31
CA GLY A 217 -16.16 17.61 0.28
C GLY A 217 -14.74 17.32 -0.20
N SER A 218 -14.15 16.26 0.36
CA SER A 218 -12.90 15.68 -0.12
C SER A 218 -13.10 15.11 -1.52
N VAL A 219 -12.18 15.36 -2.45
CA VAL A 219 -12.25 14.90 -3.84
C VAL A 219 -11.03 14.07 -4.24
N LEU A 220 -11.17 13.25 -5.26
CA LEU A 220 -10.04 12.64 -5.96
C LEU A 220 -9.67 13.47 -7.20
N LEU A 221 -8.43 13.93 -7.25
CA LEU A 221 -7.85 14.63 -8.39
C LEU A 221 -7.07 13.66 -9.29
N PHE A 222 -7.12 13.90 -10.59
CA PHE A 222 -6.30 13.28 -11.63
C PHE A 222 -5.31 14.31 -12.17
N LEU A 223 -4.01 14.00 -12.13
CA LEU A 223 -2.96 14.81 -12.74
C LEU A 223 -2.22 13.93 -13.77
N ARG A 224 -2.51 14.13 -15.06
CA ARG A 224 -1.97 13.26 -16.11
C ARG A 224 -0.45 13.37 -16.26
N GLY A 225 0.26 12.24 -16.19
CA GLY A 225 1.70 12.10 -16.32
C GLY A 225 2.25 12.48 -17.70
N LYS A 226 3.56 12.62 -17.83
CA LYS A 226 4.27 12.85 -19.09
C LYS A 226 5.42 11.85 -19.21
N ARG A 227 5.69 11.36 -20.43
CA ARG A 227 6.95 10.64 -20.70
C ARG A 227 8.13 11.60 -20.51
N GLU A 228 9.04 11.22 -19.62
CA GLU A 228 10.26 11.97 -19.31
C GLU A 228 11.51 11.14 -19.58
N SER A 229 12.63 11.82 -19.79
CA SER A 229 13.93 11.21 -19.98
C SER A 229 14.40 10.46 -18.72
N ALA A 230 15.29 9.47 -18.90
CA ALA A 230 15.87 8.74 -17.79
C ALA A 230 16.57 9.69 -16.81
N GLY A 231 16.26 9.57 -15.51
CA GLY A 231 16.81 10.42 -14.46
C GLY A 231 16.06 11.74 -14.19
N GLU A 232 15.05 12.10 -14.99
CA GLU A 232 14.09 13.15 -14.61
C GLU A 232 13.04 12.62 -13.62
N LEU A 233 12.39 13.53 -12.89
CA LEU A 233 11.15 13.25 -12.17
C LEU A 233 9.94 13.35 -13.12
N PRO A 234 8.85 12.59 -12.89
CA PRO A 234 7.63 12.73 -13.67
C PRO A 234 7.04 14.14 -13.49
N ARG A 235 6.54 14.73 -14.59
CA ARG A 235 5.79 15.99 -14.58
C ARG A 235 4.36 15.78 -15.02
N PHE A 236 3.44 16.48 -14.34
CA PHE A 236 2.01 16.23 -14.50
C PHE A 236 1.25 17.41 -15.13
N ARG A 237 0.10 17.16 -15.73
CA ARG A 237 -0.83 18.24 -16.13
C ARG A 237 -1.41 18.94 -14.89
N HIS A 238 -2.08 20.07 -15.13
CA HIS A 238 -2.91 20.70 -14.11
C HIS A 238 -3.96 19.68 -13.61
N PRO A 239 -4.31 19.66 -12.31
CA PRO A 239 -5.28 18.71 -11.77
C PRO A 239 -6.67 18.90 -12.36
N GLU A 240 -7.36 17.78 -12.53
CA GLU A 240 -8.77 17.69 -12.89
C GLU A 240 -9.50 16.89 -11.80
N ILE A 241 -10.76 17.23 -11.49
CA ILE A 241 -11.55 16.42 -10.55
C ILE A 241 -12.02 15.13 -11.25
N ILE A 242 -11.80 13.97 -10.63
CA ILE A 242 -12.45 12.73 -11.06
C ILE A 242 -13.93 12.78 -10.67
N HIS A 243 -14.79 12.45 -11.61
CA HIS A 243 -16.23 12.36 -11.46
C HIS A 243 -16.67 10.89 -11.53
N TYR A 244 -17.75 10.55 -10.83
CA TYR A 244 -18.46 9.28 -10.94
C TYR A 244 -19.89 9.55 -11.41
N ASN A 245 -20.27 8.97 -12.56
CA ASN A 245 -21.53 9.26 -13.27
C ASN A 245 -21.77 10.77 -13.47
N GLY A 246 -20.71 11.55 -13.75
CA GLY A 246 -20.79 12.99 -14.01
C GLY A 246 -20.87 13.90 -12.77
N ILE A 247 -20.83 13.36 -11.55
CA ILE A 247 -20.78 14.11 -10.29
C ILE A 247 -19.37 13.97 -9.69
N PRO A 248 -18.75 15.03 -9.11
CA PRO A 248 -17.47 14.92 -8.42
C PRO A 248 -17.39 13.71 -7.47
N LEU A 249 -16.36 12.88 -7.62
CA LEU A 249 -16.14 11.71 -6.78
C LEU A 249 -15.65 12.20 -5.42
N MET A 250 -16.56 12.19 -4.45
CA MET A 250 -16.29 12.60 -3.07
C MET A 250 -15.87 11.41 -2.20
N LEU A 251 -14.87 11.63 -1.34
CA LEU A 251 -14.28 10.61 -0.45
C LEU A 251 -14.44 10.94 1.05
N GLY A 252 -15.39 11.81 1.39
CA GLY A 252 -15.52 12.42 2.72
C GLY A 252 -15.55 13.94 2.63
N LYS A 253 -15.00 14.62 3.63
CA LYS A 253 -15.11 16.06 3.82
C LYS A 253 -13.79 16.71 4.23
N GLU A 254 -13.21 16.25 5.33
CA GLU A 254 -11.98 16.73 5.94
C GLU A 254 -10.82 15.72 5.79
N ASP A 255 -11.11 14.43 5.58
CA ASP A 255 -10.16 13.36 5.32
C ASP A 255 -10.73 12.41 4.24
N GLY A 256 -9.91 11.53 3.69
CA GLY A 256 -10.34 10.60 2.65
C GLY A 256 -9.17 9.95 1.93
N SER A 257 -9.33 8.67 1.59
CA SER A 257 -8.28 7.92 0.89
C SER A 257 -8.84 7.12 -0.28
N ALA A 258 -7.95 6.79 -1.21
CA ALA A 258 -8.23 5.91 -2.32
C ALA A 258 -7.16 4.82 -2.42
N ALA A 259 -7.57 3.69 -2.97
CA ALA A 259 -6.70 2.68 -3.53
C ALA A 259 -7.10 2.46 -5.00
N VAL A 260 -6.11 2.25 -5.86
CA VAL A 260 -6.34 1.82 -7.24
C VAL A 260 -6.38 0.31 -7.25
N VAL A 261 -7.40 -0.27 -7.89
CA VAL A 261 -7.69 -1.71 -7.84
C VAL A 261 -7.99 -2.27 -9.22
N ASN A 262 -7.60 -3.52 -9.46
CA ASN A 262 -7.77 -4.21 -10.74
C ASN A 262 -8.84 -5.30 -10.72
N PHE A 263 -9.54 -5.48 -9.59
CA PHE A 263 -10.74 -6.32 -9.50
C PHE A 263 -11.97 -5.52 -9.96
N GLY A 264 -12.86 -6.14 -10.74
CA GLY A 264 -14.02 -5.50 -11.35
C GLY A 264 -14.60 -6.28 -12.53
N SER A 265 -15.76 -5.85 -13.04
CA SER A 265 -16.38 -6.47 -14.22
C SER A 265 -15.84 -5.95 -15.56
N THR A 266 -15.19 -4.78 -15.54
CA THR A 266 -14.47 -4.16 -16.66
C THR A 266 -12.96 -4.31 -16.49
N SER A 267 -12.17 -3.96 -17.51
CA SER A 267 -10.70 -3.93 -17.32
C SER A 267 -10.29 -2.67 -16.56
N GLY A 268 -9.35 -2.81 -15.63
CA GLY A 268 -8.90 -1.72 -14.74
C GLY A 268 -8.15 -0.58 -15.45
N PRO A 269 -7.57 0.36 -14.67
CA PRO A 269 -7.65 0.49 -13.21
C PRO A 269 -8.95 1.13 -12.70
N HIS A 270 -9.48 0.62 -11.59
CA HIS A 270 -10.67 1.13 -10.87
C HIS A 270 -10.28 1.81 -9.55
N ILE A 271 -11.26 2.37 -8.82
CA ILE A 271 -11.03 3.02 -7.52
C ILE A 271 -11.80 2.28 -6.42
N LEU A 272 -11.11 2.00 -5.30
CA LEU A 272 -11.73 1.75 -4.01
C LEU A 272 -11.50 2.96 -3.11
N GLY A 273 -12.55 3.73 -2.85
CA GLY A 273 -12.54 4.87 -1.93
C GLY A 273 -12.78 4.42 -0.49
N ALA A 274 -12.18 5.13 0.46
CA ALA A 274 -12.43 5.00 1.89
C ALA A 274 -12.87 6.36 2.45
N GLU A 275 -14.07 6.40 3.02
CA GLU A 275 -14.69 7.60 3.59
C GLU A 275 -14.53 7.64 5.12
N GLU A 276 -14.53 8.86 5.70
CA GLU A 276 -14.42 9.11 7.15
C GLU A 276 -15.38 8.28 8.03
N GLY A 277 -16.56 7.91 7.51
CA GLY A 277 -17.54 7.06 8.22
C GLY A 277 -17.16 5.58 8.32
N GLY A 278 -15.94 5.19 7.93
CA GLY A 278 -15.48 3.79 7.89
C GLY A 278 -16.06 2.98 6.73
N ARG A 279 -16.69 3.64 5.74
CA ARG A 279 -17.27 2.99 4.56
C ARG A 279 -16.24 2.91 3.44
N PHE A 280 -16.12 1.72 2.86
CA PHE A 280 -15.43 1.51 1.59
C PHE A 280 -16.45 1.57 0.44
N VAL A 281 -16.11 2.30 -0.63
CA VAL A 281 -16.97 2.48 -1.81
C VAL A 281 -16.16 2.10 -3.05
N TYR A 282 -16.66 1.13 -3.82
CA TYR A 282 -16.05 0.73 -5.08
C TYR A 282 -16.66 1.55 -6.23
N TYR A 283 -15.79 2.17 -7.05
CA TYR A 283 -16.17 2.94 -8.23
C TYR A 283 -15.59 2.29 -9.48
N GLU A 284 -16.47 1.73 -10.32
CA GLU A 284 -16.05 1.08 -11.54
C GLU A 284 -15.64 2.09 -12.61
N ARG A 285 -14.48 1.84 -13.23
CA ARG A 285 -13.83 2.71 -14.22
C ARG A 285 -14.75 3.17 -15.35
N LYS A 286 -15.68 2.33 -15.79
CA LYS A 286 -16.64 2.66 -16.86
C LYS A 286 -17.55 3.86 -16.55
N GLN A 287 -17.66 4.23 -15.28
CA GLN A 287 -18.46 5.35 -14.76
C GLN A 287 -17.58 6.54 -14.33
N LEU A 288 -16.26 6.42 -14.44
CA LEU A 288 -15.31 7.47 -14.08
C LEU A 288 -15.02 8.37 -15.28
N SER A 289 -15.00 9.68 -15.03
CA SER A 289 -14.67 10.72 -16.01
C SER A 289 -13.89 11.88 -15.38
N CYS A 290 -13.32 12.74 -16.21
CA CYS A 290 -12.74 14.03 -15.83
C CYS A 290 -12.86 15.00 -17.03
N GLU A 291 -12.27 16.19 -16.96
CA GLU A 291 -12.39 17.21 -18.03
C GLU A 291 -11.76 16.72 -19.36
N SER A 292 -10.59 16.09 -19.29
CA SER A 292 -9.90 15.46 -20.43
C SER A 292 -10.59 14.18 -20.93
N TYR A 293 -11.46 13.54 -20.13
CA TYR A 293 -12.01 12.21 -20.42
C TYR A 293 -13.49 12.09 -20.05
N ASN A 294 -14.37 12.14 -21.06
CA ASN A 294 -15.80 11.79 -20.91
C ASN A 294 -16.03 10.41 -20.26
N ARG A 295 -15.08 9.49 -20.44
CA ARG A 295 -14.91 8.24 -19.70
C ARG A 295 -13.44 7.86 -19.75
N PHE A 296 -12.86 7.41 -18.64
CA PHE A 296 -11.48 6.92 -18.63
C PHE A 296 -11.33 5.66 -19.52
N PRO A 297 -10.29 5.55 -20.35
CA PRO A 297 -10.11 4.45 -21.30
C PRO A 297 -9.78 3.13 -20.58
N GLU A 298 -10.38 2.02 -20.99
CA GLU A 298 -10.08 0.71 -20.40
C GLU A 298 -8.73 0.15 -20.87
N ASN A 299 -8.08 -0.63 -20.02
CA ASN A 299 -6.90 -1.38 -20.41
C ASN A 299 -7.26 -2.37 -21.55
N LYS A 300 -6.50 -2.38 -22.64
CA LYS A 300 -6.81 -3.19 -23.82
C LYS A 300 -6.52 -4.66 -23.51
N ARG A 301 -7.55 -5.51 -23.36
CA ARG A 301 -7.36 -6.96 -23.23
C ARG A 301 -6.48 -7.49 -24.37
N GLY A 302 -5.32 -8.06 -24.02
CA GLY A 302 -4.33 -8.56 -24.97
C GLY A 302 -3.13 -7.63 -25.22
N ALA A 303 -3.17 -6.37 -24.79
CA ALA A 303 -1.94 -5.62 -24.53
C ALA A 303 -1.39 -6.10 -23.19
N SER A 304 -0.18 -6.68 -23.20
CA SER A 304 0.64 -6.73 -22.00
C SER A 304 0.96 -5.27 -21.64
N SER A 305 0.26 -4.74 -20.64
CA SER A 305 0.67 -3.51 -20.00
C SER A 305 1.95 -3.79 -19.23
N SER A 306 3.08 -3.27 -19.69
CA SER A 306 4.37 -3.28 -18.97
C SER A 306 4.37 -2.38 -17.72
N VAL A 307 3.20 -2.22 -17.09
CA VAL A 307 2.90 -1.46 -15.86
C VAL A 307 1.91 -2.23 -14.97
N VAL A 308 1.51 -3.47 -15.32
CA VAL A 308 0.88 -4.41 -14.38
C VAL A 308 1.83 -5.59 -14.22
N SER A 309 2.45 -5.68 -13.04
CA SER A 309 3.22 -6.81 -12.51
C SER A 309 4.00 -7.65 -13.54
N GLU A 310 5.29 -7.36 -13.72
CA GLU A 310 6.24 -8.32 -14.32
C GLU A 310 6.59 -9.43 -13.30
N LEU A 311 5.56 -10.06 -12.72
CA LEU A 311 5.62 -11.22 -11.82
C LEU A 311 5.81 -12.52 -12.62
N ALA A 312 6.78 -12.51 -13.53
CA ALA A 312 7.28 -13.68 -14.25
C ALA A 312 8.60 -13.33 -14.95
N MET A 313 9.68 -13.15 -14.19
CA MET A 313 11.02 -13.17 -14.79
C MET A 313 11.33 -14.59 -15.33
N PRO A 314 11.92 -14.74 -16.53
CA PRO A 314 12.51 -16.00 -16.95
C PRO A 314 13.65 -16.40 -16.01
N PRO A 315 14.01 -17.69 -15.93
CA PRO A 315 15.09 -18.15 -15.04
C PRO A 315 16.40 -17.41 -15.34
N PRO A 316 17.24 -17.13 -14.32
CA PRO A 316 18.40 -16.26 -14.47
C PRO A 316 19.39 -16.82 -15.49
N ALA A 317 19.73 -16.00 -16.48
CA ALA A 317 20.69 -16.32 -17.52
C ALA A 317 22.13 -16.35 -16.97
N ALA A 318 22.48 -17.44 -16.28
CA ALA A 318 23.82 -17.74 -15.79
C ALA A 318 24.45 -18.93 -16.56
N ALA A 319 24.28 -18.98 -17.89
CA ALA A 319 25.05 -19.84 -18.78
C ALA A 319 24.97 -19.39 -20.26
N HIS A 320 25.80 -18.44 -20.66
CA HIS A 320 26.15 -18.24 -22.07
C HIS A 320 27.67 -18.28 -22.30
N ALA A 321 28.23 -19.45 -21.98
CA ALA A 321 29.42 -19.98 -22.60
C ALA A 321 29.26 -21.51 -22.71
N LEU A 322 29.85 -22.13 -23.75
CA LEU A 322 29.86 -23.58 -24.02
C LEU A 322 28.66 -24.22 -24.75
N THR A 323 28.16 -23.59 -25.81
CA THR A 323 27.59 -24.34 -26.96
C THR A 323 28.69 -25.01 -27.79
N LYS A 324 29.34 -26.06 -27.26
CA LYS A 324 30.14 -27.01 -28.06
C LYS A 324 29.96 -28.45 -27.59
N ARG A 325 29.32 -29.25 -28.46
CA ARG A 325 29.23 -30.73 -28.51
C ARG A 325 29.98 -31.49 -27.39
N ALA A 326 29.26 -31.91 -26.35
CA ALA A 326 29.71 -32.99 -25.48
C ALA A 326 29.36 -34.34 -26.13
N SER A 327 30.37 -35.16 -26.43
CA SER A 327 30.17 -36.54 -26.89
C SER A 327 29.86 -37.47 -25.71
N SER A 328 29.23 -38.61 -25.97
CA SER A 328 28.79 -39.60 -24.98
C SER A 328 29.86 -40.10 -24.00
N LYS A 329 31.16 -39.90 -24.29
CA LYS A 329 32.26 -40.19 -23.35
C LYS A 329 32.31 -39.28 -22.12
N ALA A 330 31.76 -38.05 -22.19
CA ALA A 330 31.83 -37.10 -21.08
C ALA A 330 30.96 -37.50 -19.87
N VAL A 331 29.78 -38.05 -20.12
CA VAL A 331 28.83 -38.47 -19.06
C VAL A 331 29.35 -39.70 -18.29
N ALA A 332 29.99 -40.64 -19.00
CA ALA A 332 30.61 -41.82 -18.38
C ALA A 332 31.76 -41.47 -17.41
N ALA A 333 32.53 -40.42 -17.70
CA ALA A 333 33.63 -39.96 -16.85
C ALA A 333 33.16 -39.23 -15.57
N TRP A 334 31.95 -38.68 -15.57
CA TRP A 334 31.37 -38.01 -14.39
C TRP A 334 30.84 -39.03 -13.37
N LEU A 335 30.16 -40.09 -13.84
CA LEU A 335 29.59 -41.13 -12.98
C LEU A 335 30.63 -41.98 -12.24
N SER A 336 31.86 -42.06 -12.76
CA SER A 336 32.98 -42.74 -12.07
C SER A 336 33.57 -41.95 -10.89
N GLY A 337 33.27 -40.66 -10.75
CA GLY A 337 33.80 -39.80 -9.70
C GLY A 337 32.97 -39.75 -8.40
N VAL A 338 31.75 -40.30 -8.39
CA VAL A 338 30.85 -40.22 -7.22
C VAL A 338 31.13 -41.39 -6.27
N GLY A 339 31.73 -41.07 -5.13
CA GLY A 339 32.27 -42.02 -4.15
C GLY A 339 31.26 -42.71 -3.23
N ASP A 340 29.97 -42.33 -3.24
CA ASP A 340 28.94 -42.94 -2.39
C ASP A 340 27.73 -43.47 -3.20
N VAL A 341 27.19 -44.58 -2.72
CA VAL A 341 26.05 -45.32 -3.29
C VAL A 341 24.75 -44.52 -3.21
N SER A 342 24.60 -43.66 -2.19
CA SER A 342 23.45 -42.76 -2.06
C SER A 342 23.34 -41.78 -3.25
N GLY A 343 24.44 -41.09 -3.57
CA GLY A 343 24.52 -40.14 -4.69
C GLY A 343 24.30 -40.78 -6.05
N ARG A 344 24.71 -42.05 -6.23
CA ARG A 344 24.46 -42.80 -7.48
C ARG A 344 22.98 -43.10 -7.69
N ARG A 345 22.19 -43.34 -6.63
CA ARG A 345 20.74 -43.52 -6.73
C ARG A 345 20.04 -42.20 -7.09
N ALA A 346 20.40 -41.10 -6.45
CA ALA A 346 19.84 -39.78 -6.77
C ALA A 346 20.12 -39.37 -8.24
N ALA A 347 21.34 -39.58 -8.72
CA ALA A 347 21.71 -39.31 -10.11
C ALA A 347 20.97 -40.20 -11.12
N ALA A 348 20.68 -41.46 -10.78
CA ALA A 348 19.92 -42.37 -11.64
C ALA A 348 18.43 -41.99 -11.73
N VAL A 349 17.82 -41.50 -10.64
CA VAL A 349 16.44 -40.99 -10.65
C VAL A 349 16.34 -39.73 -11.50
N ALA A 350 17.22 -38.75 -11.31
CA ALA A 350 17.24 -37.54 -12.12
C ALA A 350 17.44 -37.81 -13.63
N ALA A 351 18.29 -38.78 -13.98
CA ALA A 351 18.44 -39.20 -15.38
C ALA A 351 17.19 -39.88 -15.96
N SER A 352 16.42 -40.58 -15.13
CA SER A 352 15.15 -41.22 -15.52
C SER A 352 14.03 -40.21 -15.75
N GLU A 353 13.96 -39.14 -14.94
CA GLU A 353 12.94 -38.09 -15.08
C GLU A 353 13.18 -37.19 -16.30
N ILE A 354 14.44 -36.94 -16.64
CA ILE A 354 14.78 -36.21 -17.89
C ILE A 354 14.33 -37.02 -19.11
N LEU A 355 14.59 -38.33 -19.14
CA LEU A 355 14.24 -39.19 -20.28
C LEU A 355 12.73 -39.47 -20.41
N SER A 356 11.95 -39.43 -19.33
CA SER A 356 10.49 -39.57 -19.40
C SER A 356 9.77 -38.30 -19.84
N SER A 357 10.40 -37.13 -19.69
CA SER A 357 9.83 -35.84 -20.13
C SER A 357 9.79 -35.65 -21.66
N GLU A 358 10.56 -36.43 -22.43
CA GLU A 358 10.65 -36.33 -23.89
C GLU A 358 9.70 -37.30 -24.65
N SER A 359 8.99 -38.20 -23.96
CA SER A 359 8.08 -39.17 -24.59
C SER A 359 6.64 -39.05 -24.07
N GLY A 360 5.81 -38.26 -24.77
CA GLY A 360 4.38 -38.13 -24.45
C GLY A 360 3.61 -39.43 -24.73
N GLY A 361 3.15 -40.10 -23.67
CA GLY A 361 2.32 -41.31 -23.75
C GLY A 361 1.58 -41.61 -22.45
N ARG A 362 0.30 -42.00 -22.57
CA ARG A 362 -0.54 -42.44 -21.42
C ARG A 362 0.02 -43.71 -20.79
N ALA A 363 0.04 -43.76 -19.46
CA ALA A 363 0.09 -45.01 -18.70
C ALA A 363 -0.89 -44.94 -17.52
N SER A 364 -1.68 -46.02 -17.35
CA SER A 364 -2.59 -46.22 -16.21
C SER A 364 -2.16 -47.46 -15.44
N ALA A 365 -1.95 -47.35 -14.12
CA ALA A 365 -1.82 -48.43 -13.12
C ALA A 365 -1.36 -47.81 -11.78
N VAL A 366 -1.61 -48.34 -10.58
CA VAL A 366 -2.51 -49.41 -10.09
C VAL A 366 -2.73 -49.12 -8.58
N SER A 367 -3.83 -49.57 -8.01
CA SER A 367 -4.10 -49.44 -6.56
C SER A 367 -3.26 -50.40 -5.70
N LEU A 368 -2.96 -49.98 -4.47
CA LEU A 368 -2.76 -50.86 -3.33
C LEU A 368 -3.55 -50.28 -2.16
N ASP A 369 -4.67 -50.92 -1.85
CA ASP A 369 -5.32 -50.80 -0.54
C ASP A 369 -4.51 -51.60 0.49
N ASP A 370 -4.61 -51.20 1.76
CA ASP A 370 -4.77 -52.16 2.85
C ASP A 370 -5.60 -51.50 3.97
N THR A 371 -6.40 -52.33 4.65
CA THR A 371 -7.44 -51.94 5.62
C THR A 371 -6.83 -51.82 7.05
N ASP A 372 -7.53 -51.55 8.17
CA ASP A 372 -8.93 -51.78 8.55
C ASP A 372 -9.32 -51.02 9.85
N ALA A 373 -10.65 -50.95 10.11
CA ALA A 373 -11.30 -50.78 11.42
C ALA A 373 -11.04 -49.50 12.28
N SER A 374 -12.00 -48.92 13.03
CA SER A 374 -13.39 -49.33 13.36
C SER A 374 -14.30 -48.13 13.70
N ASP A 375 -15.57 -48.20 13.28
CA ASP A 375 -16.84 -48.01 14.03
C ASP A 375 -16.86 -47.29 15.41
N ALA A 376 -17.96 -46.65 15.85
CA ALA A 376 -19.21 -46.20 15.22
C ALA A 376 -20.03 -45.42 16.28
N ALA A 377 -20.99 -44.58 15.85
CA ALA A 377 -22.34 -44.44 16.44
C ALA A 377 -23.09 -43.24 15.82
N ALA A 378 -24.31 -43.47 15.34
CA ALA A 378 -25.16 -42.47 14.71
C ALA A 378 -26.43 -42.17 15.51
N SER A 379 -27.18 -41.17 15.06
CA SER A 379 -28.59 -40.86 15.39
C SER A 379 -28.83 -40.17 16.76
N SER A 380 -29.89 -39.36 16.95
CA SER A 380 -31.10 -39.19 16.14
C SER A 380 -31.75 -37.79 16.26
N LEU A 381 -32.53 -37.42 15.22
CA LEU A 381 -33.83 -36.69 15.16
C LEU A 381 -34.27 -35.70 16.29
N ALA A 382 -35.22 -34.77 16.12
CA ALA A 382 -35.86 -34.03 15.01
C ALA A 382 -37.03 -33.18 15.59
N ARG A 383 -37.68 -32.34 14.75
CA ARG A 383 -38.86 -31.47 15.01
C ARG A 383 -38.54 -30.17 15.76
N ALA A 384 -38.75 -28.96 15.23
CA ALA A 384 -39.90 -28.33 14.53
C ALA A 384 -40.92 -27.69 15.47
N ASN A 385 -41.08 -26.36 15.37
CA ASN A 385 -42.34 -25.73 14.99
C ASN A 385 -42.18 -24.26 14.56
N SER A 386 -43.26 -23.72 14.00
CA SER A 386 -43.38 -22.50 13.19
C SER A 386 -44.04 -21.32 13.93
N ASP A 387 -44.26 -20.22 13.18
CA ASP A 387 -45.22 -19.12 13.45
C ASP A 387 -44.82 -18.13 14.57
N ASN A 388 -45.16 -16.83 14.59
CA ASN A 388 -45.78 -15.88 13.65
C ASN A 388 -45.37 -14.44 14.10
N LEU A 389 -45.66 -13.28 13.48
CA LEU A 389 -46.54 -12.88 12.37
C LEU A 389 -45.91 -11.65 11.62
N ALA A 390 -46.73 -10.70 11.13
CA ALA A 390 -46.39 -9.48 10.39
C ALA A 390 -46.67 -8.17 11.19
N GLY A 391 -46.22 -7.01 10.69
CA GLY A 391 -47.07 -5.80 10.79
C GLY A 391 -46.44 -4.39 10.79
N VAL A 392 -46.43 -3.73 9.63
CA VAL A 392 -46.83 -2.32 9.40
C VAL A 392 -46.14 -1.16 10.18
N GLY A 393 -45.27 -0.42 9.48
CA GLY A 393 -45.58 0.96 9.00
C GLY A 393 -45.26 2.20 9.85
N GLY A 394 -44.91 3.30 9.16
CA GLY A 394 -45.32 4.66 9.57
C GLY A 394 -44.23 5.71 9.82
N PHE A 395 -44.07 6.61 8.84
CA PHE A 395 -43.57 8.01 8.94
C PHE A 395 -43.68 8.72 10.30
N PHE A 396 -42.70 9.58 10.64
CA PHE A 396 -42.88 11.05 10.64
C PHE A 396 -41.54 11.80 10.72
N ALA A 397 -41.52 13.05 10.24
CA ALA A 397 -40.40 14.00 10.35
C ALA A 397 -40.78 15.20 11.23
N GLY A 398 -39.81 15.92 11.82
CA GLY A 398 -40.11 17.23 12.42
C GLY A 398 -39.11 17.79 13.44
N ILE A 399 -38.24 18.70 12.97
CA ILE A 399 -37.92 20.02 13.54
C ILE A 399 -37.67 20.16 15.07
N GLY A 400 -36.52 20.74 15.44
CA GLY A 400 -36.29 21.31 16.77
C GLY A 400 -35.09 22.26 16.78
N ALA A 401 -35.30 23.56 16.55
CA ALA A 401 -34.29 24.60 16.70
C ALA A 401 -34.53 25.37 18.01
N THR A 402 -33.47 25.67 18.77
CA THR A 402 -33.50 26.64 19.87
C THR A 402 -32.20 27.44 19.88
N LEU A 403 -32.34 28.76 20.04
CA LEU A 403 -31.27 29.75 20.02
C LEU A 403 -31.53 30.73 21.18
N VAL A 404 -30.60 30.86 22.12
CA VAL A 404 -30.61 31.91 23.15
C VAL A 404 -29.19 32.48 23.34
N LEU A 405 -29.14 33.78 23.57
CA LEU A 405 -27.97 34.65 23.49
C LEU A 405 -27.40 35.08 24.86
N LEU A 406 -26.21 35.68 24.79
CA LEU A 406 -25.66 36.75 25.64
C LEU A 406 -25.01 36.41 27.00
N GLY A 407 -23.81 36.99 27.18
CA GLY A 407 -23.03 36.98 28.42
C GLY A 407 -21.61 37.53 28.23
N VAL A 408 -21.45 38.84 28.03
CA VAL A 408 -20.13 39.49 27.89
C VAL A 408 -19.57 39.89 29.26
N ALA A 409 -18.35 39.45 29.58
CA ALA A 409 -17.53 40.03 30.64
C ALA A 409 -16.04 40.03 30.22
N ARG A 410 -15.30 41.07 30.59
CA ARG A 410 -13.92 41.34 30.14
C ARG A 410 -12.93 41.31 31.31
N LEU A 411 -11.69 40.91 31.00
CA LEU A 411 -10.42 41.24 31.67
C LEU A 411 -10.12 40.62 33.05
N SER A 412 -9.09 39.76 33.07
CA SER A 412 -7.77 40.11 33.61
C SER A 412 -6.69 39.09 33.20
N LYS A 413 -5.44 39.52 33.04
CA LYS A 413 -4.28 38.65 32.77
C LYS A 413 -3.59 38.25 34.08
N PRO A 414 -3.03 37.04 34.20
CA PRO A 414 -1.88 36.79 35.05
C PRO A 414 -0.57 36.68 34.23
N HIS A 415 0.56 36.93 34.89
CA HIS A 415 1.89 36.99 34.29
C HIS A 415 2.44 35.61 33.88
N VAL A 416 3.22 35.60 32.80
CA VAL A 416 4.11 34.48 32.43
C VAL A 416 5.47 34.69 33.09
N THR A 417 5.99 33.66 33.78
CA THR A 417 7.37 33.63 34.28
C THR A 417 8.11 32.49 33.55
N PRO A 418 9.23 32.76 32.86
CA PRO A 418 9.95 31.71 32.12
C PRO A 418 10.76 30.81 33.06
N TYR A 419 10.57 29.50 32.95
CA TYR A 419 11.39 28.51 33.65
C TYR A 419 12.65 28.20 32.82
N LEU A 420 13.83 28.48 33.36
CA LEU A 420 15.12 28.07 32.78
C LEU A 420 15.50 26.66 33.28
N PRO A 421 15.97 25.74 32.41
CA PRO A 421 16.46 24.44 32.86
C PRO A 421 17.81 24.58 33.56
N ARG A 422 17.93 24.07 34.79
CA ARG A 422 19.22 23.99 35.49
C ARG A 422 20.07 22.85 34.93
N PHE A 423 21.19 23.19 34.31
CA PHE A 423 22.32 22.27 34.19
C PHE A 423 22.87 21.93 35.59
N VAL A 424 23.09 20.64 35.86
CA VAL A 424 23.91 20.18 36.99
C VAL A 424 25.03 19.31 36.44
N ARG A 425 26.28 19.68 36.71
CA ARG A 425 27.44 18.86 36.35
C ARG A 425 28.48 18.83 37.48
N SER A 426 28.79 17.61 37.89
CA SER A 426 30.10 17.11 38.35
C SER A 426 30.48 17.15 39.85
N ARG A 427 31.26 16.09 40.19
CA ARG A 427 32.14 15.87 41.36
C ARG A 427 31.42 15.50 42.68
N GLY A 428 31.90 14.52 43.46
CA GLY A 428 33.04 13.62 43.25
C GLY A 428 33.09 12.52 44.33
N ALA A 429 33.95 11.50 44.15
CA ALA A 429 34.16 10.42 45.12
C ALA A 429 34.98 10.87 46.35
N PRO A 430 34.93 10.09 47.44
CA PRO A 430 36.15 9.40 47.87
C PRO A 430 35.97 7.95 48.40
N ASN A 431 37.01 7.13 48.20
CA ASN A 431 37.69 6.14 49.07
C ASN A 431 36.92 5.47 50.24
N GLU A 432 37.19 4.21 50.67
CA GLU A 432 38.47 3.50 50.88
C GLU A 432 38.35 1.97 50.60
N ARG A 433 39.40 1.27 50.09
CA ARG A 433 40.35 0.34 50.80
C ARG A 433 39.66 -0.74 51.66
N THR A 434 40.07 -2.02 51.76
CA THR A 434 41.28 -2.82 51.41
C THR A 434 40.85 -4.31 51.49
N ALA A 435 41.58 -5.35 51.08
CA ALA A 435 43.00 -5.53 50.72
C ALA A 435 43.14 -6.56 49.58
#